data_AF-A0A127ERR0-F1
#
_entry.id   AF-A0A127ERR0-F1
#
_cell.length_a   1.000
_cell.length_b   1.000
_cell.length_c   1.000
_cell.angle_alpha   90.00
_cell.angle_beta   90.00
_cell.angle_gamma   90.00
#
_symmetry.space_group_name_H-M   'P 1'
#
loop_
_entity.id
_entity.type
_entity.pdbx_description
1 polymer ?
#
loop_
_entity_poly.entity_id
_entity_poly.type
_entity_poly.pdbx_seq_one_letter_code
_entity_poly.pdbx_strand_id
1 'polypeptide(L)'
;MERKRDLAGLRAFKTHEMAQRPEVAAFFYRTIEEHNILAAISCVMDKAALVRIVDEFVGRSISNYQSLINPYLYASRLIVENLAQEQHRLGLFEPIDFIFDNESEKERVISGWDWFRKSFPPDVRRLICDCPIYRNDQDFMPLQAADLWAWWVRKWHQDGNRDGVKHLDLPWGAKRDIKRLHSVYDEAVLRGWIKEAMYEMPLRIVRPNNSPKQRGIKITMRYDPTCPHKWRV
;
A
#
# COMPACT_ATOMS: atom_id res chain seq x y z
N MET A 1 8.74 12.64 -22.92
CA MET A 1 7.58 12.66 -21.99
C MET A 1 7.51 13.97 -21.21
N GLU A 2 8.63 14.63 -20.91
CA GLU A 2 8.65 16.02 -20.40
C GLU A 2 7.86 17.00 -21.30
N ARG A 3 8.08 16.96 -22.63
CA ARG A 3 7.23 17.70 -23.60
C ARG A 3 5.73 17.45 -23.46
N LYS A 4 5.33 16.25 -23.04
CA LYS A 4 3.93 15.82 -22.90
C LYS A 4 3.31 16.42 -21.62
N ARG A 5 4.09 16.60 -20.54
CA ARG A 5 3.68 17.29 -19.30
C ARG A 5 3.54 18.80 -19.49
N ASP A 6 4.48 19.40 -20.22
CA ASP A 6 4.47 20.83 -20.53
C ASP A 6 3.25 21.23 -21.35
N LEU A 7 2.82 20.38 -22.30
CA LEU A 7 1.61 20.58 -23.11
C LEU A 7 0.31 20.62 -22.29
N ALA A 8 0.27 19.94 -21.14
CA ALA A 8 -0.88 19.98 -20.23
C ALA A 8 -0.80 21.15 -19.23
N GLY A 9 0.34 21.83 -19.13
CA GLY A 9 0.60 22.90 -18.15
C GLY A 9 0.67 22.40 -16.70
N LEU A 10 0.89 21.10 -16.48
CA LEU A 10 0.83 20.49 -15.15
C LEU A 10 2.17 19.93 -14.73
N ARG A 11 2.66 20.39 -13.58
CA ARG A 11 3.93 19.95 -12.99
C ARG A 11 3.83 18.58 -12.30
N ALA A 12 2.64 18.22 -11.82
CA ALA A 12 2.34 16.96 -11.17
C ALA A 12 0.86 16.57 -11.35
N PHE A 13 0.55 15.29 -11.21
CA PHE A 13 -0.83 14.81 -11.19
C PHE A 13 -1.45 15.16 -9.83
N LYS A 14 -2.45 16.05 -9.81
CA LYS A 14 -3.27 16.31 -8.61
C LYS A 14 -4.68 15.81 -8.84
N THR A 15 -4.98 14.72 -8.15
CA THR A 15 -6.23 13.97 -8.25
C THR A 15 -7.52 14.83 -8.29
N HIS A 16 -7.66 15.84 -7.43
CA HIS A 16 -8.88 16.67 -7.38
C HIS A 16 -9.02 17.62 -8.59
N GLU A 17 -7.90 18.06 -9.17
CA GLU A 17 -7.90 18.93 -10.36
C GLU A 17 -8.30 18.11 -11.61
N MET A 18 -7.94 16.83 -11.62
CA MET A 18 -8.18 15.92 -12.75
C MET A 18 -9.62 15.43 -12.83
N ALA A 19 -10.33 15.39 -11.71
CA ALA A 19 -11.76 15.12 -11.67
C ALA A 19 -12.57 16.08 -12.55
N GLN A 20 -12.08 17.31 -12.71
CA GLN A 20 -12.71 18.36 -13.51
C GLN A 20 -12.23 18.39 -14.97
N ARG A 21 -11.22 17.58 -15.31
CA ARG A 21 -10.50 17.58 -16.59
C ARG A 21 -10.29 16.15 -17.11
N PRO A 22 -11.37 15.44 -17.49
CA PRO A 22 -11.30 14.04 -17.91
C PRO A 22 -10.38 13.81 -19.11
N GLU A 23 -10.18 14.81 -19.96
CA GLU A 23 -9.24 14.78 -21.09
C GLU A 23 -7.77 14.65 -20.63
N VAL A 24 -7.42 15.29 -19.52
CA VAL A 24 -6.07 15.19 -18.94
C VAL A 24 -5.89 13.86 -18.22
N ALA A 25 -6.91 13.43 -17.48
CA ALA A 25 -6.88 12.11 -16.84
C ALA A 25 -6.78 10.98 -17.89
N ALA A 26 -7.48 11.11 -19.03
CA ALA A 26 -7.36 10.20 -20.17
C ALA A 26 -5.92 10.17 -20.71
N PHE A 27 -5.29 11.33 -20.85
CA PHE A 27 -3.91 11.43 -21.33
C PHE A 27 -2.90 10.71 -20.43
N PHE A 28 -3.00 10.90 -19.10
CA PHE A 28 -2.18 10.16 -18.15
C PHE A 28 -2.45 8.66 -18.21
N TYR A 29 -3.73 8.25 -18.30
CA TYR A 29 -4.10 6.85 -18.45
C TYR A 29 -3.53 6.22 -19.73
N ARG A 30 -3.50 6.96 -20.85
CA ARG A 30 -2.86 6.47 -22.09
C ARG A 30 -1.37 6.18 -21.89
N THR A 31 -0.69 6.95 -21.04
CA THR A 31 0.71 6.67 -20.71
C THR A 31 0.84 5.32 -20.00
N ILE A 32 -0.09 4.98 -19.10
CA ILE A 32 -0.16 3.66 -18.45
C ILE A 32 -0.33 2.54 -19.49
N GLU A 33 -1.19 2.75 -20.48
CA GLU A 33 -1.43 1.79 -21.56
C GLU A 33 -0.24 1.64 -22.52
N GLU A 34 0.51 2.71 -22.76
CA GLU A 34 1.73 2.71 -23.58
C GLU A 34 2.88 1.90 -22.91
N HIS A 35 2.86 1.76 -21.58
CA HIS A 35 3.84 0.97 -20.83
C HIS A 35 3.41 -0.49 -20.65
N ASN A 36 4.37 -1.40 -20.47
CA ASN A 36 4.13 -2.84 -20.25
C ASN A 36 3.61 -3.15 -18.82
N ILE A 37 2.45 -2.60 -18.47
CA ILE A 37 1.79 -2.86 -17.19
C ILE A 37 1.12 -4.23 -17.24
N LEU A 38 1.64 -5.16 -16.45
CA LEU A 38 1.17 -6.54 -16.39
C LEU A 38 -0.14 -6.68 -15.62
N ALA A 39 -0.28 -5.91 -14.53
CA ALA A 39 -1.46 -5.92 -13.69
C ALA A 39 -1.68 -4.58 -12.97
N ALA A 40 -2.92 -4.28 -12.61
CA ALA A 40 -3.31 -3.23 -11.70
C ALA A 40 -3.93 -3.85 -10.42
N ILE A 41 -3.45 -3.40 -9.26
CA ILE A 41 -3.82 -3.97 -7.97
C ILE A 41 -4.41 -2.85 -7.13
N SER A 42 -5.51 -3.14 -6.43
CA SER A 42 -6.17 -2.17 -5.57
C SER A 42 -6.88 -2.85 -4.41
N CYS A 43 -6.97 -2.13 -3.29
CA CYS A 43 -7.82 -2.50 -2.18
C CYS A 43 -8.66 -1.30 -1.74
N VAL A 44 -9.89 -1.55 -1.32
CA VAL A 44 -10.76 -0.55 -0.69
C VAL A 44 -11.09 -1.01 0.72
N MET A 45 -11.03 -0.08 1.66
CA MET A 45 -11.26 -0.35 3.08
C MET A 45 -12.15 0.74 3.67
N ASP A 46 -13.15 0.33 4.45
CA ASP A 46 -13.92 1.25 5.28
C ASP A 46 -13.09 1.70 6.49
N LYS A 47 -12.60 2.95 6.43
CA LYS A 47 -11.80 3.56 7.50
C LYS A 47 -12.59 3.68 8.81
N ALA A 48 -13.88 3.97 8.74
CA ALA A 48 -14.70 4.13 9.93
C ALA A 48 -14.96 2.77 10.59
N ALA A 49 -15.19 1.73 9.79
CA ALA A 49 -15.28 0.36 10.29
C ALA A 49 -13.99 -0.08 10.96
N LEU A 50 -12.82 0.17 10.35
CA LEU A 50 -11.52 -0.13 10.94
C LEU A 50 -11.38 0.48 12.35
N VAL A 51 -11.66 1.78 12.49
CA VAL A 51 -11.58 2.47 13.80
C VAL A 51 -12.52 1.83 14.82
N ARG A 52 -13.80 1.60 14.45
CA ARG A 52 -14.78 0.97 15.35
C ARG A 52 -14.35 -0.42 15.80
N ILE A 53 -13.87 -1.25 14.89
CA ILE A 53 -13.46 -2.63 15.19
C ILE A 53 -12.23 -2.65 16.11
N VAL A 54 -11.24 -1.79 15.86
CA VAL A 54 -10.04 -1.69 16.71
C VAL A 54 -10.41 -1.17 18.09
N ASP A 55 -11.30 -0.19 18.18
CA ASP A 55 -11.86 0.29 19.44
C ASP A 55 -12.54 -0.84 20.22
N GLU A 56 -13.32 -1.68 19.55
CA GLU A 56 -14.07 -2.79 20.14
C GLU A 56 -13.16 -3.90 20.68
N PHE A 57 -12.21 -4.38 19.86
CA PHE A 57 -11.42 -5.56 20.25
C PHE A 57 -10.15 -5.22 21.03
N VAL A 58 -9.52 -4.08 20.76
CA VAL A 58 -8.20 -3.73 21.33
C VAL A 58 -8.32 -2.63 22.38
N GLY A 59 -9.24 -1.68 22.18
CA GLY A 59 -9.42 -0.53 23.04
C GLY A 59 -8.37 0.57 22.85
N ARG A 60 -8.67 1.77 23.34
CA ARG A 60 -7.86 2.99 23.13
C ARG A 60 -6.63 3.13 24.03
N SER A 61 -6.52 2.30 25.05
CA SER A 61 -5.49 2.42 26.10
C SER A 61 -4.12 1.87 25.68
N ILE A 62 -4.03 1.20 24.53
CA ILE A 62 -2.76 0.67 24.05
C ILE A 62 -1.85 1.78 23.52
N SER A 63 -0.55 1.68 23.81
CA SER A 63 0.44 2.71 23.45
C SER A 63 0.59 2.91 21.94
N ASN A 64 0.18 1.95 21.12
CA ASN A 64 0.30 1.99 19.67
C ASN A 64 -1.05 2.10 18.93
N TYR A 65 -2.09 2.60 19.60
CA TYR A 65 -3.45 2.71 19.04
C TYR A 65 -3.47 3.39 17.66
N GLN A 66 -2.74 4.50 17.51
CA GLN A 66 -2.70 5.26 16.25
C GLN A 66 -2.21 4.44 15.06
N SER A 67 -1.26 3.53 15.26
CA SER A 67 -0.81 2.63 14.19
C SER A 67 -1.86 1.58 13.86
N LEU A 68 -2.60 1.08 14.86
CA LEU A 68 -3.67 0.10 14.65
C LEU A 68 -4.91 0.67 13.97
N ILE A 69 -5.10 1.99 13.95
CA ILE A 69 -6.19 2.61 13.19
C ILE A 69 -5.72 3.26 11.89
N ASN A 70 -4.44 3.11 11.52
CA ASN A 70 -3.91 3.74 10.33
C ASN A 70 -4.21 2.92 9.08
N PRO A 71 -5.19 3.31 8.24
CA PRO A 71 -5.59 2.54 7.07
C PRO A 71 -4.46 2.36 6.04
N TYR A 72 -3.44 3.23 6.04
CA TYR A 72 -2.31 3.11 5.12
C TYR A 72 -1.45 1.87 5.42
N LEU A 73 -1.19 1.59 6.71
CA LEU A 73 -0.43 0.40 7.12
C LEU A 73 -1.19 -0.88 6.75
N TYR A 74 -2.51 -0.84 6.84
CA TYR A 74 -3.37 -1.93 6.40
C TYR A 74 -3.38 -2.09 4.89
N ALA A 75 -3.65 -1.02 4.14
CA ALA A 75 -3.72 -1.06 2.68
C ALA A 75 -2.41 -1.53 2.05
N SER A 76 -1.26 -1.03 2.53
CA SER A 76 0.07 -1.46 2.05
C SER A 76 0.29 -2.95 2.28
N ARG A 77 -0.01 -3.46 3.49
CA ARG A 77 0.02 -4.89 3.79
C ARG A 77 -0.87 -5.70 2.85
N LEU A 78 -2.14 -5.29 2.71
CA LEU A 78 -3.12 -6.03 1.91
C LEU A 78 -2.76 -6.07 0.42
N ILE A 79 -2.19 -4.99 -0.12
CA ILE A 79 -1.70 -4.97 -1.51
C ILE A 79 -0.57 -6.01 -1.69
N VAL A 80 0.41 -6.03 -0.78
CA VAL A 80 1.53 -6.97 -0.84
C VAL A 80 1.04 -8.42 -0.69
N GLU A 81 0.15 -8.66 0.27
CA GLU A 81 -0.41 -9.98 0.56
C GLU A 81 -1.26 -10.52 -0.60
N ASN A 82 -2.20 -9.72 -1.11
CA ASN A 82 -3.03 -10.10 -2.24
C ASN A 82 -2.19 -10.35 -3.49
N LEU A 83 -1.19 -9.49 -3.75
CA LEU A 83 -0.30 -9.69 -4.87
C LEU A 83 0.41 -11.03 -4.75
N ALA A 84 1.07 -11.29 -3.63
CA ALA A 84 1.80 -12.53 -3.40
C ALA A 84 0.94 -13.79 -3.58
N GLN A 85 -0.29 -13.79 -3.07
CA GLN A 85 -1.21 -14.93 -3.19
C GLN A 85 -1.66 -15.13 -4.66
N GLU A 86 -1.75 -14.07 -5.43
CA GLU A 86 -2.31 -14.06 -6.79
C GLU A 86 -1.26 -13.99 -7.90
N GLN A 87 0.03 -13.93 -7.56
CA GLN A 87 1.13 -13.75 -8.51
C GLN A 87 1.10 -14.76 -9.65
N HIS A 88 0.90 -16.05 -9.33
CA HIS A 88 0.78 -17.11 -10.33
C HIS A 88 -0.40 -16.88 -11.30
N ARG A 89 -1.56 -16.48 -10.80
CA ARG A 89 -2.74 -16.17 -11.63
C ARG A 89 -2.49 -14.95 -12.51
N LEU A 90 -1.74 -13.98 -12.00
CA LEU A 90 -1.33 -12.79 -12.76
C LEU A 90 -0.21 -13.07 -13.76
N GLY A 91 0.47 -14.21 -13.68
CA GLY A 91 1.62 -14.56 -14.51
C GLY A 91 2.90 -13.82 -14.10
N LEU A 92 3.01 -13.49 -12.81
CA LEU A 92 4.16 -12.84 -12.20
C LEU A 92 4.96 -13.90 -11.46
N PHE A 93 6.17 -14.20 -11.92
CA PHE A 93 7.00 -15.29 -11.37
C PHE A 93 8.32 -14.80 -10.79
N GLU A 94 8.64 -13.52 -10.99
CA GLU A 94 9.86 -12.88 -10.51
C GLU A 94 9.58 -12.14 -9.20
N PRO A 95 10.59 -12.00 -8.31
CA PRO A 95 10.47 -11.14 -7.13
C PRO A 95 10.04 -9.72 -7.50
N ILE A 96 9.16 -9.13 -6.69
CA ILE A 96 8.57 -7.82 -6.97
C ILE A 96 9.14 -6.77 -6.03
N ASP A 97 9.69 -5.70 -6.62
CA ASP A 97 10.05 -4.49 -5.90
C ASP A 97 8.81 -3.65 -5.63
N PHE A 98 8.58 -3.34 -4.35
CA PHE A 98 7.51 -2.43 -3.94
C PHE A 98 8.04 -1.00 -3.93
N ILE A 99 7.46 -0.14 -4.76
CA ILE A 99 7.78 1.27 -4.80
C ILE A 99 6.63 2.05 -4.18
N PHE A 100 6.88 2.73 -3.07
CA PHE A 100 5.92 3.61 -2.40
C PHE A 100 6.31 5.08 -2.58
N ASP A 101 5.33 5.96 -2.41
CA ASP A 101 5.57 7.39 -2.33
C ASP A 101 6.23 7.77 -0.99
N ASN A 102 7.02 8.85 -0.99
CA ASN A 102 7.68 9.45 0.18
C ASN A 102 6.65 10.13 1.10
N GLU A 103 5.80 9.31 1.70
CA GLU A 103 4.75 9.74 2.62
C GLU A 103 5.21 9.71 4.09
N SER A 104 4.41 10.34 4.95
CA SER A 104 4.65 10.42 6.41
C SER A 104 4.80 9.06 7.10
N GLU A 105 4.26 7.99 6.51
CA GLU A 105 4.27 6.64 7.09
C GLU A 105 5.50 5.81 6.71
N LYS A 106 6.41 6.36 5.91
CA LYS A 106 7.63 5.68 5.44
C LYS A 106 8.42 5.02 6.57
N GLU A 107 8.73 5.77 7.63
CA GLU A 107 9.55 5.26 8.74
C GLU A 107 8.86 4.07 9.45
N ARG A 108 7.53 4.14 9.60
CA ARG A 108 6.75 3.06 10.22
C ARG A 108 6.78 1.81 9.37
N VAL A 109 6.52 1.93 8.07
CA VAL A 109 6.56 0.79 7.15
C VAL A 109 7.95 0.15 7.14
N ILE A 110 9.03 0.95 7.01
CA ILE A 110 10.40 0.44 7.03
C ILE A 110 10.70 -0.28 8.34
N SER A 111 10.35 0.31 9.49
CA SER A 111 10.62 -0.29 10.81
C SER A 111 9.87 -1.60 11.05
N GLY A 112 8.68 -1.76 10.46
CA GLY A 112 7.86 -2.96 10.57
C GLY A 112 8.09 -3.99 9.47
N TRP A 113 8.85 -3.65 8.42
CA TRP A 113 8.92 -4.44 7.18
C TRP A 113 9.49 -5.85 7.40
N ASP A 114 10.54 -5.97 8.20
CA ASP A 114 11.14 -7.29 8.50
C ASP A 114 10.17 -8.22 9.25
N TRP A 115 9.43 -7.66 10.21
CA TRP A 115 8.41 -8.43 10.94
C TRP A 115 7.26 -8.82 10.00
N PHE A 116 6.79 -7.88 9.20
CA PHE A 116 5.76 -8.09 8.19
C PHE A 116 6.15 -9.16 7.16
N ARG A 117 7.36 -9.10 6.62
CA ARG A 117 7.86 -10.09 5.68
C ARG A 117 7.97 -11.48 6.31
N LYS A 118 8.33 -11.56 7.59
CA LYS A 118 8.40 -12.82 8.36
C LYS A 118 7.03 -13.42 8.68
N SER A 119 5.94 -12.64 8.63
CA SER A 119 4.60 -13.18 8.85
C SER A 119 4.05 -13.97 7.65
N PHE A 120 4.71 -13.90 6.49
CA PHE A 120 4.28 -14.66 5.31
C PHE A 120 4.87 -16.08 5.26
N PRO A 121 4.13 -17.03 4.63
CA PRO A 121 4.68 -18.33 4.23
C PRO A 121 5.99 -18.21 3.42
N PRO A 122 6.93 -19.18 3.52
CA PRO A 122 8.24 -19.08 2.87
C PRO A 122 8.21 -18.87 1.35
N ASP A 123 7.23 -19.48 0.68
CA ASP A 123 6.97 -19.42 -0.76
C ASP A 123 6.38 -18.10 -1.24
N VAL A 124 5.66 -17.38 -0.37
CA VAL A 124 5.23 -16.00 -0.59
C VAL A 124 6.39 -15.04 -0.30
N ARG A 125 7.10 -15.27 0.81
CA ARG A 125 8.19 -14.41 1.27
C ARG A 125 9.31 -14.24 0.25
N ARG A 126 9.62 -15.28 -0.54
CA ARG A 126 10.62 -15.21 -1.63
C ARG A 126 10.21 -14.27 -2.79
N LEU A 127 8.93 -13.95 -2.90
CA LEU A 127 8.38 -13.09 -3.94
C LEU A 127 8.30 -11.61 -3.51
N ILE A 128 8.58 -11.35 -2.23
CA ILE A 128 8.61 -10.02 -1.62
C ILE A 128 10.09 -9.64 -1.42
N CYS A 129 10.55 -8.62 -2.15
CA CYS A 129 11.91 -8.10 -2.01
C CYS A 129 12.23 -7.58 -0.59
N ASP A 130 13.52 -7.34 -0.31
CA ASP A 130 14.01 -7.10 1.04
C ASP A 130 13.41 -5.86 1.72
N CYS A 131 13.33 -4.70 1.05
CA CYS A 131 12.79 -3.46 1.62
C CYS A 131 12.15 -2.61 0.51
N PRO A 132 10.98 -1.98 0.75
CA PRO A 132 10.36 -1.12 -0.24
C PRO A 132 11.23 0.08 -0.59
N ILE A 133 11.15 0.47 -1.85
CA ILE A 133 11.81 1.63 -2.42
C ILE A 133 10.86 2.82 -2.29
N TYR A 134 11.39 3.96 -1.86
CA TYR A 134 10.62 5.20 -1.79
C TYR A 134 11.05 6.17 -2.89
N ARG A 135 10.08 6.79 -3.55
CA ARG A 135 10.27 7.80 -4.60
C ARG A 135 9.33 8.98 -4.37
N ASN A 136 9.60 10.11 -5.01
CA ASN A 136 8.73 11.27 -4.96
C ASN A 136 7.70 11.15 -6.08
N ASP A 137 6.41 11.22 -5.77
CA ASP A 137 5.33 11.14 -6.75
C ASP A 137 5.39 12.24 -7.82
N GLN A 138 6.01 13.39 -7.56
CA GLN A 138 6.14 14.48 -8.53
C GLN A 138 7.13 14.15 -9.65
N ASP A 139 8.20 13.42 -9.33
CA ASP A 139 9.25 13.06 -10.29
C ASP A 139 9.14 11.62 -10.81
N PHE A 140 8.37 10.75 -10.16
CA PHE A 140 8.28 9.34 -10.51
C PHE A 140 6.91 8.97 -11.10
N MET A 141 6.84 9.01 -12.44
CA MET A 141 5.62 8.74 -13.23
C MET A 141 4.80 7.49 -12.81
N PRO A 142 5.41 6.32 -12.49
CA PRO A 142 4.63 5.17 -12.05
C PRO A 142 3.79 5.40 -10.80
N LEU A 143 4.23 6.26 -9.87
CA LEU A 143 3.43 6.62 -8.69
C LEU A 143 2.24 7.51 -9.06
N GLN A 144 2.40 8.43 -10.03
CA GLN A 144 1.29 9.24 -10.55
C GLN A 144 0.22 8.37 -11.23
N ALA A 145 0.66 7.34 -11.96
CA ALA A 145 -0.23 6.36 -12.56
C ALA A 145 -1.01 5.56 -11.49
N ALA A 146 -0.32 5.16 -10.42
CA ALA A 146 -0.94 4.48 -9.28
C ALA A 146 -1.96 5.39 -8.55
N ASP A 147 -1.66 6.68 -8.37
CA ASP A 147 -2.59 7.64 -7.75
C ASP A 147 -3.84 7.86 -8.60
N LEU A 148 -3.68 8.05 -9.93
CA LEU A 148 -4.80 8.13 -10.87
C LEU A 148 -5.69 6.89 -10.77
N TRP A 149 -5.10 5.70 -10.74
CA TRP A 149 -5.84 4.44 -10.57
C TRP A 149 -6.57 4.38 -9.24
N ALA A 150 -5.89 4.68 -8.13
CA ALA A 150 -6.46 4.67 -6.79
C ALA A 150 -7.64 5.66 -6.66
N TRP A 151 -7.57 6.80 -7.33
CA TRP A 151 -8.68 7.75 -7.37
C TRP A 151 -9.90 7.18 -8.10
N TRP A 152 -9.73 6.60 -9.28
CA TRP A 152 -10.86 5.99 -10.02
C TRP A 152 -11.52 4.87 -9.24
N VAL A 153 -10.72 4.00 -8.62
CA VAL A 153 -11.22 2.95 -7.74
C VAL A 153 -12.08 3.56 -6.62
N ARG A 154 -11.60 4.62 -5.97
CA ARG A 154 -12.36 5.30 -4.91
C ARG A 154 -13.65 5.92 -5.44
N LYS A 155 -13.60 6.57 -6.60
CA LYS A 155 -14.75 7.21 -7.22
C LYS A 155 -15.84 6.20 -7.55
N TRP A 156 -15.49 5.08 -8.20
CA TRP A 156 -16.46 4.03 -8.51
C TRP A 156 -17.14 3.48 -7.24
N HIS A 157 -16.37 3.27 -6.16
CA HIS A 157 -16.95 2.85 -4.88
C HIS A 157 -17.87 3.90 -4.26
N GLN A 158 -17.51 5.18 -4.32
CA GLN A 158 -18.36 6.28 -3.82
C GLN A 158 -19.65 6.43 -4.62
N ASP A 159 -19.58 6.21 -5.93
CA ASP A 159 -20.72 6.27 -6.84
C ASP A 159 -21.59 4.99 -6.81
N GLY A 160 -21.21 4.00 -5.99
CA GLY A 160 -21.91 2.71 -5.90
C GLY A 160 -21.65 1.76 -7.07
N ASN A 161 -20.75 2.11 -8.00
CA ASN A 161 -20.33 1.27 -9.11
C ASN A 161 -19.33 0.20 -8.65
N ARG A 162 -19.85 -0.91 -8.12
CA ARG A 162 -19.03 -2.03 -7.64
C ARG A 162 -18.26 -2.75 -8.74
N ASP A 163 -18.72 -2.67 -9.99
CA ASP A 163 -18.09 -3.33 -11.14
C ASP A 163 -17.15 -2.41 -11.92
N GLY A 164 -16.99 -1.14 -11.52
CA GLY A 164 -16.18 -0.16 -12.25
C GLY A 164 -14.74 -0.60 -12.47
N VAL A 165 -14.15 -1.30 -11.49
CA VAL A 165 -12.81 -1.88 -11.63
C VAL A 165 -12.79 -3.06 -12.61
N LYS A 166 -13.83 -3.90 -12.60
CA LYS A 166 -13.94 -5.07 -13.47
C LYS A 166 -14.10 -4.65 -14.93
N HIS A 167 -14.96 -3.67 -15.18
CA HIS A 167 -15.29 -3.21 -16.53
C HIS A 167 -14.40 -2.07 -17.05
N LEU A 168 -13.54 -1.50 -16.20
CA LEU A 168 -12.77 -0.29 -16.53
C LEU A 168 -13.69 0.81 -17.05
N ASP A 169 -14.68 1.20 -16.23
CA ASP A 169 -15.67 2.22 -16.54
C ASP A 169 -15.07 3.63 -16.50
N LEU A 170 -14.01 3.83 -17.29
CA LEU A 170 -13.31 5.08 -17.50
C LEU A 170 -14.08 5.88 -18.57
N PRO A 171 -14.33 7.18 -18.38
CA PRO A 171 -15.10 7.99 -19.34
C PRO A 171 -14.54 8.02 -20.76
N TRP A 172 -13.23 7.76 -20.93
CA TRP A 172 -12.55 7.75 -22.22
C TRP A 172 -12.37 6.35 -22.83
N GLY A 173 -12.83 5.30 -22.15
CA GLY A 173 -12.65 3.90 -22.54
C GLY A 173 -11.19 3.41 -22.48
N ALA A 174 -11.00 2.17 -22.04
CA ALA A 174 -9.69 1.51 -22.10
C ALA A 174 -9.41 0.97 -23.51
N LYS A 175 -8.18 1.14 -23.99
CA LYS A 175 -7.66 0.55 -25.24
C LYS A 175 -6.99 -0.81 -25.00
N ARG A 176 -6.53 -1.07 -23.77
CA ARG A 176 -5.92 -2.34 -23.38
C ARG A 176 -6.63 -2.92 -22.16
N ASP A 177 -6.89 -4.21 -22.19
CA ASP A 177 -7.31 -4.94 -21.00
C ASP A 177 -6.08 -5.31 -20.16
N ILE A 178 -5.92 -4.64 -19.02
CA ILE A 178 -4.83 -4.88 -18.06
C ILE A 178 -5.34 -5.86 -17.00
N LYS A 179 -4.62 -6.92 -16.63
CA LYS A 179 -5.10 -7.82 -15.57
C LYS A 179 -5.35 -7.05 -14.27
N ARG A 180 -6.44 -7.36 -13.56
CA ARG A 180 -6.82 -6.62 -12.35
C ARG A 180 -6.97 -7.53 -11.16
N LEU A 181 -6.50 -7.06 -10.02
CA LEU A 181 -6.79 -7.60 -8.70
C LEU A 181 -7.40 -6.50 -7.84
N HIS A 182 -8.62 -6.75 -7.37
CA HIS A 182 -9.38 -5.78 -6.60
C HIS A 182 -10.02 -6.46 -5.40
N SER A 183 -9.69 -5.97 -4.21
CA SER A 183 -10.19 -6.52 -2.96
C SER A 183 -10.95 -5.45 -2.18
N VAL A 184 -12.12 -5.83 -1.66
CA VAL A 184 -12.97 -4.94 -0.85
C VAL A 184 -12.99 -5.49 0.57
N TYR A 185 -12.56 -4.66 1.51
CA TYR A 185 -12.50 -4.98 2.93
C TYR A 185 -13.60 -4.19 3.64
N ASP A 186 -14.80 -4.76 3.61
CA ASP A 186 -15.93 -4.26 4.37
C ASP A 186 -15.79 -4.58 5.87
N GLU A 187 -16.75 -4.12 6.68
CA GLU A 187 -16.71 -4.34 8.12
C GLU A 187 -16.65 -5.83 8.50
N ALA A 188 -17.36 -6.71 7.79
CA ALA A 188 -17.39 -8.13 8.10
C ALA A 188 -16.02 -8.78 7.86
N VAL A 189 -15.39 -8.47 6.73
CA VAL A 189 -14.04 -8.95 6.39
C VAL A 189 -13.01 -8.40 7.38
N LEU A 190 -13.04 -7.10 7.65
CA LEU A 190 -12.13 -6.46 8.60
C LEU A 190 -12.26 -7.05 10.01
N ARG A 191 -13.49 -7.32 10.45
CA ARG A 191 -13.76 -7.92 11.76
C ARG A 191 -13.19 -9.32 11.88
N GLY A 192 -13.40 -10.17 10.87
CA GLY A 192 -12.83 -11.52 10.84
C GLY A 192 -11.31 -11.47 10.91
N TRP A 193 -10.70 -10.62 10.08
CA TRP A 193 -9.26 -10.51 9.98
C TRP A 193 -8.59 -9.92 11.24
N ILE A 194 -9.16 -8.86 11.85
CA ILE A 194 -8.64 -8.31 13.11
C ILE A 194 -8.80 -9.32 14.24
N LYS A 195 -9.93 -10.03 14.31
CA LYS A 195 -10.17 -11.07 15.30
C LYS A 195 -9.13 -12.19 15.19
N GLU A 196 -8.85 -12.68 13.99
CA GLU A 196 -7.80 -13.69 13.73
C GLU A 196 -6.40 -13.16 14.12
N ALA A 197 -6.05 -11.95 13.70
CA ALA A 197 -4.78 -11.34 14.05
C ALA A 197 -4.58 -11.23 15.57
N MET A 198 -5.65 -10.99 16.33
CA MET A 198 -5.59 -10.93 17.79
C MET A 198 -5.41 -12.30 18.46
N TYR A 199 -5.89 -13.39 17.86
CA TYR A 199 -5.61 -14.74 18.35
C TYR A 199 -4.17 -15.16 18.10
N GLU A 200 -3.61 -14.77 16.95
CA GLU A 200 -2.25 -15.12 16.54
C GLU A 200 -1.16 -14.23 17.16
N MET A 201 -1.52 -13.06 17.71
CA MET A 201 -0.56 -12.22 18.41
C MET A 201 -0.14 -12.86 19.75
N PRO A 202 1.15 -13.17 19.97
CA PRO A 202 1.59 -13.63 21.28
C PRO A 202 1.29 -12.55 22.32
N LEU A 203 0.47 -12.88 23.32
CA LEU A 203 -0.02 -12.03 24.43
C LEU A 203 1.06 -11.27 25.22
N ARG A 204 2.35 -11.40 24.88
CA ARG A 204 3.48 -10.72 25.52
C ARG A 204 3.54 -9.22 25.24
N ILE A 205 2.84 -8.70 24.23
CA ILE A 205 2.85 -7.26 23.90
C ILE A 205 1.74 -6.48 24.64
N VAL A 206 0.75 -7.16 25.23
CA VAL A 206 -0.45 -6.52 25.84
C VAL A 206 -0.39 -6.48 27.37
N ARG A 207 0.80 -6.55 27.99
CA ARG A 207 0.92 -6.16 29.40
C ARG A 207 1.22 -4.67 29.49
N PRO A 208 0.39 -3.86 30.18
CA PRO A 208 0.74 -2.48 30.46
C PRO A 208 2.10 -2.47 31.18
N ASN A 209 3.01 -1.66 30.66
CA ASN A 209 4.40 -1.65 31.07
C ASN A 209 4.50 -1.01 32.48
N ASN A 210 4.29 -1.81 33.53
CA ASN A 210 4.50 -1.40 34.93
C ASN A 210 5.98 -1.53 35.37
N SER A 211 6.93 -1.59 34.42
CA SER A 211 8.35 -1.65 34.77
C SER A 211 8.95 -0.25 34.97
N PRO A 212 9.78 -0.04 36.03
CA PRO A 212 10.36 1.26 36.35
C PRO A 212 11.31 1.72 35.24
N LYS A 213 11.29 3.03 34.93
CA LYS A 213 12.13 3.75 33.94
C LYS A 213 13.49 3.06 33.71
N GLN A 214 13.60 2.26 32.65
CA GLN A 214 14.89 1.76 32.20
C GLN A 214 15.68 2.93 31.61
N ARG A 215 16.85 3.21 32.19
CA ARG A 215 17.85 4.15 31.65
C ARG A 215 18.29 3.64 30.29
N GLY A 216 18.24 4.50 29.28
CA GLY A 216 18.49 4.15 27.89
C GLY A 216 19.86 3.49 27.67
N ILE A 217 19.85 2.34 27.00
CA ILE A 217 21.05 1.77 26.39
C ILE A 217 21.22 2.47 25.04
N LYS A 218 22.29 3.26 24.91
CA LYS A 218 22.68 3.92 23.67
C LYS A 218 23.49 2.94 22.83
N ILE A 219 22.85 2.28 21.86
CA ILE A 219 23.55 1.49 20.84
C ILE A 219 23.94 2.44 19.71
N THR A 220 25.25 2.60 19.47
CA THR A 220 25.76 3.43 18.37
C THR A 220 26.30 2.49 17.29
N MET A 221 25.64 2.41 16.14
CA MET A 221 26.13 1.64 14.99
C MET A 221 27.02 2.53 14.14
N ARG A 222 28.23 2.06 13.76
CA ARG A 222 29.11 2.74 12.80
C ARG A 222 29.06 2.03 11.45
N TYR A 223 29.03 2.82 10.39
CA TYR A 223 29.04 2.36 9.00
C TYR A 223 30.43 1.79 8.63
N ASP A 224 30.46 0.54 8.17
CA ASP A 224 31.64 -0.09 7.58
C ASP A 224 31.52 -0.04 6.04
N PRO A 225 32.36 0.75 5.35
CA PRO A 225 32.28 0.92 3.91
C PRO A 225 32.74 -0.31 3.11
N THR A 226 33.24 -1.37 3.75
CA THR A 226 33.80 -2.54 3.05
C THR A 226 32.79 -3.68 2.82
N CYS A 227 31.58 -3.60 3.38
CA CYS A 227 30.58 -4.66 3.26
C CYS A 227 29.16 -4.09 3.03
N PRO A 228 28.75 -3.84 1.77
CA PRO A 228 27.51 -3.09 1.47
C PRO A 228 26.19 -3.81 1.85
N HIS A 229 26.22 -5.06 2.35
CA HIS A 229 25.01 -5.85 2.57
C HIS A 229 24.88 -6.56 3.93
N LYS A 230 25.70 -6.26 4.95
CA LYS A 230 25.48 -6.82 6.30
C LYS A 230 25.80 -5.81 7.41
N TRP A 231 24.77 -5.38 8.13
CA TRP A 231 24.92 -4.76 9.45
C TRP A 231 25.34 -5.85 10.45
N ARG A 232 26.47 -5.70 11.12
CA ARG A 232 26.79 -6.47 12.33
C ARG A 232 26.40 -5.64 13.55
N VAL A 233 25.77 -6.30 14.52
CA VAL A 233 25.44 -5.73 15.85
C VAL A 233 26.71 -5.51 16.64
#